data_AF-A0A3R6PZQ1-F1
#
_entry.id   AF-A0A3R6PZQ1-F1
#
_cell.length_a   1.000
_cell.length_b   1.000
_cell.length_c   1.000
_cell.angle_alpha   90.00
_cell.angle_beta   90.00
_cell.angle_gamma   90.00
#
_symmetry.space_group_name_H-M   'P 1'
#
loop_
_entity.id
_entity.type
_entity.pdbx_description
1 polymer ?
#
loop_
_entity_poly.entity_id
_entity_poly.type
_entity_poly.pdbx_seq_one_letter_code
_entity_poly.pdbx_strand_id
1 'polypeptide(L)'
;MANGKLSAMVLKDINKLEKNLAKECAPKINKLFKESLNFAMLDWYNDYDPKKYNRTYNFMKVLNTAKTTGSGTTITMQADSSSMSDYQGFDEPPYRGYEKEPLPASLAFDFFFINGEHGHGNWMMHRSIPPFMTVDRDVDDGFGNRVQDIISATMGSLLTKK
;
A
#
# COMPACT_ATOMS: atom_id res chain seq x y z
N MET A 1 -14.52 -21.73 -45.31
CA MET A 1 -15.29 -21.49 -44.07
C MET A 1 -14.55 -21.82 -42.76
N ALA A 2 -13.25 -22.16 -42.78
CA ALA A 2 -12.48 -22.46 -41.56
C ALA A 2 -11.97 -21.22 -40.80
N ASN A 3 -11.61 -20.13 -41.51
CA ASN A 3 -11.03 -18.93 -40.91
C ASN A 3 -11.96 -18.20 -39.93
N GLY A 4 -13.28 -18.18 -40.18
CA GLY A 4 -14.23 -17.47 -39.32
C GLY A 4 -14.40 -18.08 -37.92
N LYS A 5 -14.29 -19.41 -37.78
CA LYS A 5 -14.39 -20.10 -36.50
C LYS A 5 -13.16 -19.87 -35.62
N LEU A 6 -11.97 -19.91 -36.20
CA LEU A 6 -10.72 -19.65 -35.48
C LEU A 6 -10.68 -18.21 -34.98
N SER A 7 -11.01 -17.23 -35.82
CA SER A 7 -11.07 -15.82 -35.43
C SER A 7 -12.08 -15.58 -34.30
N ALA A 8 -13.26 -16.20 -34.34
CA ALA A 8 -14.27 -16.06 -33.28
C ALA A 8 -13.81 -16.66 -31.94
N MET A 9 -13.08 -17.78 -31.96
CA MET A 9 -12.50 -18.37 -30.75
C MET A 9 -11.44 -17.46 -30.13
N VAL A 10 -10.50 -16.96 -30.95
CA VAL A 10 -9.46 -16.03 -30.48
C VAL A 10 -10.07 -14.76 -29.89
N LEU A 11 -11.10 -14.20 -30.55
CA LEU A 11 -11.79 -13.01 -30.03
C LEU A 11 -12.43 -13.26 -28.66
N LYS A 12 -13.02 -14.44 -28.47
CA LYS A 12 -13.63 -14.84 -27.20
C LYS A 12 -12.60 -14.93 -26.08
N ASP A 13 -11.44 -15.51 -26.38
CA ASP A 13 -10.35 -15.66 -25.41
C ASP A 13 -9.73 -14.31 -25.03
N ILE A 14 -9.52 -13.42 -26.01
CA ILE A 14 -9.08 -12.03 -25.77
C ILE A 14 -10.09 -11.28 -24.89
N ASN A 15 -11.38 -11.34 -25.23
CA ASN A 15 -12.44 -10.71 -24.44
C ASN A 15 -12.52 -11.26 -23.01
N LYS A 16 -12.22 -12.56 -22.83
CA LYS A 16 -12.15 -13.19 -21.50
C LYS A 16 -10.96 -12.66 -20.70
N LEU A 17 -9.80 -12.51 -21.33
CA LEU A 17 -8.62 -11.92 -20.70
C LEU A 17 -8.87 -10.46 -20.29
N GLU A 18 -9.32 -9.62 -21.23
CA GLU A 18 -9.56 -8.19 -21.00
C GLU A 18 -10.51 -7.94 -19.81
N LYS A 19 -11.55 -8.78 -19.67
CA LYS A 19 -12.54 -8.62 -18.60
C LYS A 19 -12.07 -9.12 -17.23
N ASN A 20 -11.20 -10.13 -17.19
CA ASN A 20 -10.93 -10.88 -15.95
C ASN A 20 -9.48 -10.77 -15.45
N LEU A 21 -8.52 -10.38 -16.29
CA LEU A 21 -7.10 -10.45 -15.95
C LEU A 21 -6.77 -9.63 -14.70
N ALA A 22 -7.13 -8.33 -14.66
CA ALA A 22 -6.84 -7.50 -13.49
C ALA A 22 -7.51 -8.02 -12.22
N LYS A 23 -8.77 -8.49 -12.33
CA LYS A 23 -9.54 -9.05 -11.21
C LYS A 23 -8.88 -10.30 -10.64
N GLU A 24 -8.37 -11.19 -11.49
CA GLU A 24 -7.69 -12.42 -11.09
C GLU A 24 -6.27 -12.17 -10.55
N CYS A 25 -5.59 -11.13 -11.06
CA CYS A 25 -4.28 -10.73 -10.59
C CYS A 25 -4.33 -10.00 -9.24
N ALA A 26 -5.37 -9.20 -8.98
CA ALA A 26 -5.45 -8.31 -7.82
C ALA A 26 -5.15 -9.02 -6.48
N PRO A 27 -5.81 -10.14 -6.09
CA PRO A 27 -5.52 -10.80 -4.81
C PRO A 27 -4.05 -11.26 -4.65
N LYS A 28 -3.38 -11.59 -5.75
CA LYS A 28 -1.96 -12.00 -5.75
C LYS A 28 -1.05 -10.78 -5.60
N ILE A 29 -1.35 -9.70 -6.32
CA ILE A 29 -0.63 -8.43 -6.24
C ILE A 29 -0.81 -7.77 -4.87
N ASN A 30 -1.96 -7.97 -4.20
CA ASN A 30 -2.16 -7.49 -2.83
C ASN A 30 -1.09 -8.02 -1.85
N LYS A 31 -0.56 -9.22 -2.08
CA LYS A 31 0.52 -9.77 -1.25
C LYS A 31 1.80 -8.96 -1.40
N LEU A 32 2.14 -8.59 -2.64
CA LEU A 32 3.29 -7.74 -2.96
C LEU A 32 3.11 -6.34 -2.36
N PHE A 33 1.92 -5.77 -2.51
CA PHE A 33 1.59 -4.47 -1.95
C PHE A 33 1.70 -4.45 -0.41
N LYS A 34 1.18 -5.47 0.27
CA LYS A 34 1.32 -5.61 1.74
C LYS A 34 2.77 -5.79 2.17
N GLU A 35 3.55 -6.54 1.41
CA GLU A 35 4.98 -6.74 1.66
C GLU A 35 5.75 -5.42 1.54
N SER A 36 5.53 -4.67 0.46
CA SER A 36 6.12 -3.34 0.24
C SER A 36 5.76 -2.35 1.34
N LEU A 37 4.46 -2.25 1.68
CA LEU A 37 4.02 -1.42 2.81
C LEU A 37 4.70 -1.84 4.12
N ASN A 38 4.80 -3.13 4.40
CA ASN A 38 5.42 -3.63 5.62
C ASN A 38 6.90 -3.23 5.67
N PHE A 39 7.64 -3.39 4.58
CA PHE A 39 9.03 -2.95 4.50
C PHE A 39 9.17 -1.44 4.68
N ALA A 40 8.34 -0.64 4.00
CA ALA A 40 8.35 0.81 4.13
C ALA A 40 8.08 1.26 5.58
N MET A 41 7.15 0.60 6.29
CA MET A 41 6.87 0.93 7.70
C MET A 41 8.03 0.55 8.61
N LEU A 42 8.61 -0.64 8.42
CA LEU A 42 9.73 -1.11 9.23
C LEU A 42 10.98 -0.26 9.01
N ASP A 43 11.26 0.13 7.78
CA ASP A 43 12.38 1.01 7.43
C ASP A 43 12.22 2.36 8.13
N TRP A 44 11.04 2.98 8.00
CA TRP A 44 10.72 4.22 8.71
C TRP A 44 10.87 4.08 10.23
N TYR A 45 10.31 3.01 10.83
CA TYR A 45 10.45 2.79 12.27
C TYR A 45 11.91 2.60 12.70
N ASN A 46 12.73 1.93 11.90
CA ASN A 46 14.13 1.65 12.24
C ASN A 46 15.07 2.82 11.97
N ASP A 47 14.68 3.77 11.13
CA ASP A 47 15.50 4.94 10.78
C ASP A 47 15.72 5.91 11.97
N TYR A 48 14.87 5.86 13.00
CA TYR A 48 15.05 6.67 14.21
C TYR A 48 14.61 5.95 15.48
N ASP A 49 15.51 5.86 16.46
CA ASP A 49 15.26 5.33 17.81
C ASP A 49 14.80 6.43 18.79
N PRO A 50 13.50 6.50 19.15
CA PRO A 50 12.98 7.59 19.95
C PRO A 50 13.42 7.50 21.41
N LYS A 51 14.06 8.55 21.91
CA LYS A 51 14.47 8.67 23.33
C LYS A 51 13.43 9.32 24.24
N LYS A 52 12.46 10.03 23.65
CA LYS A 52 11.48 10.86 24.37
C LYS A 52 10.09 10.22 24.51
N TYR A 53 9.82 9.14 23.77
CA TYR A 53 8.54 8.44 23.79
C TYR A 53 8.71 6.98 23.40
N ASN A 54 7.78 6.13 23.83
CA ASN A 54 7.72 4.73 23.41
C ASN A 54 6.96 4.60 22.08
N ARG A 55 7.41 3.71 21.20
CA ARG A 55 6.70 3.39 19.97
C ARG A 55 5.40 2.65 20.28
N THR A 56 4.29 3.13 19.72
CA THR A 56 2.98 2.47 19.83
C THR A 56 2.73 1.43 18.73
N TYR A 57 3.57 1.41 17.70
CA TYR A 57 3.38 0.62 16.47
C TYR A 57 2.03 0.85 15.77
N ASN A 58 1.36 1.97 16.06
CA ASN A 58 0.04 2.26 15.54
C ASN A 58 0.03 2.40 14.00
N PHE A 59 1.12 2.90 13.40
CA PHE A 59 1.25 2.98 11.93
C PHE A 59 1.30 1.61 11.24
N MET A 60 1.76 0.55 11.91
CA MET A 60 1.73 -0.81 11.36
C MET A 60 0.31 -1.30 11.06
N LYS A 61 -0.71 -0.73 11.71
CA LYS A 61 -2.11 -1.11 11.50
C LYS A 61 -2.62 -0.77 10.09
N VAL A 62 -1.92 0.08 9.34
CA VAL A 62 -2.22 0.41 7.93
C VAL A 62 -2.21 -0.86 7.06
N LEU A 63 -1.39 -1.87 7.40
CA LEU A 63 -1.36 -3.17 6.71
C LEU A 63 -2.71 -3.91 6.71
N ASN A 64 -3.58 -3.61 7.68
CA ASN A 64 -4.91 -4.21 7.78
C ASN A 64 -5.89 -3.61 6.76
N THR A 65 -5.62 -2.40 6.28
CA THR A 65 -6.45 -1.69 5.29
C THR A 65 -5.99 -1.93 3.86
N ALA A 66 -4.73 -2.35 3.69
CA ALA A 66 -4.11 -2.61 2.40
C ALA A 66 -4.92 -3.62 1.56
N LYS A 67 -5.44 -3.12 0.45
CA LYS A 67 -6.26 -3.88 -0.49
C LYS A 67 -5.95 -3.49 -1.92
N THR A 68 -6.16 -4.45 -2.82
CA THR A 68 -6.12 -4.22 -4.26
C THR A 68 -7.42 -4.68 -4.89
N THR A 69 -7.93 -3.91 -5.84
CA THR A 69 -9.07 -4.28 -6.68
C THR A 69 -8.65 -4.28 -8.15
N GLY A 70 -9.29 -5.12 -8.96
CA GLY A 70 -9.02 -5.21 -10.39
C GLY A 70 -10.29 -5.02 -11.20
N SER A 71 -10.23 -4.16 -12.22
CA SER A 71 -11.33 -3.91 -13.15
C SER A 71 -10.77 -3.66 -14.56
N GLY A 72 -11.25 -4.44 -15.53
CA GLY A 72 -10.71 -4.42 -16.90
C GLY A 72 -9.20 -4.70 -16.89
N THR A 73 -8.43 -3.71 -17.31
CA THR A 73 -6.96 -3.73 -17.32
C THR A 73 -6.31 -2.96 -16.18
N THR A 74 -7.11 -2.36 -15.28
CA THR A 74 -6.63 -1.52 -14.19
C THR A 74 -6.62 -2.29 -12.86
N ILE A 75 -5.53 -2.15 -12.12
CA ILE A 75 -5.45 -2.55 -10.72
C ILE A 75 -5.32 -1.29 -9.88
N THR A 76 -6.20 -1.15 -8.89
CA THR A 76 -6.14 -0.08 -7.90
C THR A 76 -5.61 -0.66 -6.60
N MET A 77 -4.61 -0.02 -6.01
CA MET A 77 -4.07 -0.34 -4.69
C MET A 77 -4.44 0.77 -3.72
N GLN A 78 -4.87 0.42 -2.51
CA GLN A 78 -5.29 1.39 -1.50
C GLN A 78 -4.85 0.92 -0.11
N ALA A 79 -4.31 1.84 0.67
CA ALA A 79 -4.16 1.73 2.12
C ALA A 79 -4.50 3.08 2.76
N ASP A 80 -5.02 3.06 3.97
CA ASP A 80 -5.43 4.26 4.70
C ASP A 80 -5.27 4.09 6.22
N SER A 81 -5.56 5.16 6.96
CA SER A 81 -5.42 5.22 8.41
C SER A 81 -6.64 4.68 9.18
N SER A 82 -7.65 4.09 8.54
CA SER A 82 -8.92 3.71 9.21
C SER A 82 -8.75 2.65 10.30
N SER A 83 -7.68 1.85 10.25
CA SER A 83 -7.34 0.88 11.30
C SER A 83 -6.45 1.46 12.40
N MET A 84 -6.01 2.71 12.28
CA MET A 84 -5.23 3.40 13.30
C MET A 84 -6.14 4.01 14.36
N SER A 85 -5.61 4.17 15.56
CA SER A 85 -6.25 4.95 16.63
C SER A 85 -5.70 6.36 16.65
N ASP A 86 -6.48 7.33 17.11
CA ASP A 86 -5.97 8.68 17.38
C ASP A 86 -4.84 8.62 18.43
N TYR A 87 -3.89 9.54 18.31
CA TYR A 87 -2.80 9.64 19.27
C TYR A 87 -3.24 10.52 20.43
N GLN A 88 -3.13 10.02 21.65
CA GLN A 88 -3.40 10.81 22.83
C GLN A 88 -2.39 11.95 22.95
N GLY A 89 -2.87 13.11 23.39
CA GLY A 89 -1.99 14.21 23.80
C GLY A 89 -1.06 13.78 24.94
N PHE A 90 0.05 14.51 25.11
CA PHE A 90 1.04 14.22 26.14
C PHE A 90 0.48 14.53 27.53
N ASP A 91 0.77 13.65 28.50
CA ASP A 91 0.41 13.89 29.91
C ASP A 91 1.21 15.05 30.50
N GLU A 92 2.52 15.10 30.20
CA GLU A 92 3.38 16.21 30.58
C GLU A 92 3.30 17.32 29.53
N PRO A 93 2.91 18.56 29.90
CA PRO A 93 2.76 19.66 28.98
C PRO A 93 4.07 19.94 28.21
N PRO A 94 4.09 19.78 26.89
CA PRO A 94 5.27 20.02 26.07
C PRO A 94 5.74 21.48 26.07
N TYR A 95 4.83 22.43 26.32
CA TYR A 95 5.10 23.86 26.37
C TYR A 95 4.04 24.56 27.23
N ARG A 96 4.35 25.79 27.67
CA ARG A 96 3.43 26.60 28.48
C ARG A 96 2.17 26.93 27.67
N GLY A 97 0.99 26.65 28.24
CA GLY A 97 -0.29 26.85 27.56
C GLY A 97 -0.72 25.68 26.67
N TYR A 98 -0.07 24.52 26.77
CA TYR A 98 -0.53 23.30 26.10
C TYR A 98 -1.89 22.84 26.64
N GLU A 99 -2.83 22.64 25.72
CA GLU A 99 -4.08 21.92 25.97
C GLU A 99 -3.94 20.49 25.46
N LYS A 100 -4.36 19.52 26.28
CA LYS A 100 -4.21 18.10 25.96
C LYS A 100 -5.24 17.68 24.91
N GLU A 101 -4.89 17.88 23.65
CA GLU A 101 -5.72 17.49 22.51
C GLU A 101 -5.18 16.22 21.83
N PRO A 102 -6.06 15.30 21.38
CA PRO A 102 -5.66 14.16 20.58
C PRO A 102 -5.27 14.59 19.17
N LEU A 103 -4.27 13.93 18.60
CA LEU A 103 -3.93 14.05 17.18
C LEU A 103 -4.72 13.02 16.37
N PRO A 104 -5.59 13.43 15.43
CA PRO A 104 -6.35 12.52 14.59
C PRO A 104 -5.45 11.57 13.79
N ALA A 105 -5.87 10.32 13.69
CA ALA A 105 -5.10 9.26 13.02
C ALA A 105 -4.78 9.57 11.55
N SER A 106 -5.70 10.21 10.81
CA SER A 106 -5.48 10.61 9.41
C SER A 106 -4.40 11.68 9.28
N LEU A 107 -4.42 12.70 10.15
CA LEU A 107 -3.41 13.75 10.13
C LEU A 107 -2.04 13.19 10.55
N ALA A 108 -2.01 12.33 11.58
CA ALA A 108 -0.80 11.60 11.94
C ALA A 108 -0.29 10.74 10.78
N PHE A 109 -1.20 10.12 10.02
CA PHE A 109 -0.87 9.32 8.85
C PHE A 109 -0.17 10.16 7.77
N ASP A 110 -0.69 11.33 7.44
CA ASP A 110 -0.06 12.20 6.45
C ASP A 110 1.34 12.67 6.90
N PHE A 111 1.52 13.04 8.17
CA PHE A 111 2.82 13.46 8.69
C PHE A 111 3.89 12.38 8.55
N PHE A 112 3.59 11.12 8.88
CA PHE A 112 4.59 10.07 8.73
C PHE A 112 4.66 9.53 7.29
N PHE A 113 3.52 9.23 6.66
CA PHE A 113 3.47 8.46 5.42
C PHE A 113 3.88 9.30 4.21
N ILE A 114 3.42 10.56 4.18
CA ILE A 114 3.70 11.51 3.09
C ILE A 114 4.95 12.33 3.40
N ASN A 115 5.17 12.74 4.65
CA ASN A 115 6.27 13.64 4.99
C ASN A 115 7.47 12.96 5.68
N GLY A 116 7.37 11.68 6.01
CA GLY A 116 8.47 10.92 6.65
C GLY A 116 8.77 11.32 8.09
N GLU A 117 7.86 12.03 8.77
CA GLU A 117 8.16 12.71 10.04
C GLU A 117 8.07 11.82 11.28
N HIS A 118 9.13 11.83 12.10
CA HIS A 118 9.15 11.27 13.46
C HIS A 118 8.76 12.34 14.49
N GLY A 119 7.44 12.53 14.64
CA GLY A 119 6.85 13.61 15.41
C GLY A 119 6.65 14.87 14.56
N HIS A 120 5.93 15.86 15.08
CA HIS A 120 5.51 17.03 14.30
C HIS A 120 5.73 18.35 15.06
N GLY A 121 5.97 19.45 14.34
CA GLY A 121 6.20 20.77 14.92
C GLY A 121 7.39 20.80 15.89
N ASN A 122 7.17 21.31 17.10
CA ASN A 122 8.19 21.35 18.17
C ASN A 122 8.65 19.95 18.62
N TRP A 123 7.96 18.89 18.20
CA TRP A 123 8.25 17.49 18.50
C TRP A 123 8.79 16.72 17.29
N MET A 124 9.12 17.40 16.20
CA MET A 124 9.80 16.77 15.07
C MET A 124 11.23 16.42 15.50
N MET A 125 11.48 15.12 15.66
CA MET A 125 12.76 14.60 16.14
C MET A 125 13.67 14.15 15.00
N HIS A 126 13.06 13.68 13.91
CA HIS A 126 13.77 13.15 12.75
C HIS A 126 12.85 13.15 11.53
N ARG A 127 13.44 13.12 10.34
CA ARG A 127 12.69 12.94 9.08
C ARG A 127 13.38 11.89 8.23
N SER A 128 12.66 10.81 7.96
CA SER A 128 13.07 9.71 7.10
C SER A 128 12.70 9.98 5.64
N ILE A 129 13.14 9.09 4.75
CA ILE A 129 12.50 8.96 3.43
C ILE A 129 11.02 8.64 3.69
N PRO A 130 10.07 9.42 3.10
CA PRO A 130 8.65 9.13 3.25
C PRO A 130 8.30 7.71 2.78
N PRO A 131 7.56 6.92 3.57
CA PRO A 131 7.20 5.56 3.21
C PRO A 131 6.50 5.42 1.86
N PHE A 132 5.69 6.41 1.45
CA PHE A 132 5.02 6.36 0.15
C PHE A 132 6.03 6.29 -1.02
N MET A 133 7.20 6.91 -0.90
CA MET A 133 8.22 6.89 -1.96
C MET A 133 8.80 5.48 -2.17
N THR A 134 8.94 4.70 -1.10
CA THR A 134 9.36 3.30 -1.21
C THR A 134 8.30 2.47 -1.91
N VAL A 135 7.04 2.66 -1.54
CA VAL A 135 5.90 1.95 -2.15
C VAL A 135 5.73 2.31 -3.62
N ASP A 136 5.80 3.61 -3.96
CA ASP A 136 5.69 4.08 -5.35
C ASP A 136 6.80 3.49 -6.22
N ARG A 137 8.04 3.45 -5.73
CA ARG A 137 9.16 2.82 -6.45
C ARG A 137 8.92 1.34 -6.71
N ASP A 138 8.42 0.60 -5.71
CA ASP A 138 8.09 -0.81 -5.87
C ASP A 138 6.90 -1.01 -6.84
N VAL A 139 5.96 -0.07 -6.89
CA VAL A 139 4.88 -0.12 -7.89
C VAL A 139 5.44 0.13 -9.29
N ASP A 140 6.32 1.11 -9.46
CA ASP A 140 6.92 1.51 -10.73
C ASP A 140 7.76 0.39 -11.37
N ASP A 141 8.51 -0.36 -10.55
CA ASP A 141 9.34 -1.47 -11.03
C ASP A 141 8.61 -2.83 -11.09
N GLY A 142 7.30 -2.83 -10.82
CA GLY A 142 6.47 -4.04 -10.81
C GLY A 142 6.82 -4.99 -9.66
N PHE A 143 7.27 -4.45 -8.54
CA PHE A 143 7.79 -5.13 -7.36
C PHE A 143 8.95 -6.05 -7.74
N GLY A 144 9.92 -5.49 -8.45
CA GLY A 144 11.04 -6.23 -9.04
C GLY A 144 10.59 -7.25 -10.09
N ASN A 145 9.71 -6.85 -11.02
CA ASN A 145 9.08 -7.68 -12.06
C ASN A 145 8.13 -8.80 -11.57
N ARG A 146 7.87 -8.94 -10.27
CA ARG A 146 6.97 -9.99 -9.73
C ARG A 146 5.53 -9.85 -10.22
N VAL A 147 5.11 -8.64 -10.58
CA VAL A 147 3.79 -8.40 -11.20
C VAL A 147 3.68 -9.08 -12.57
N GLN A 148 4.72 -9.03 -13.39
CA GLN A 148 4.77 -9.60 -14.72
C GLN A 148 4.68 -11.13 -14.67
N ASP A 149 5.31 -11.75 -13.66
CA ASP A 149 5.17 -13.18 -13.39
C ASP A 149 3.72 -13.56 -13.04
N ILE A 150 3.07 -12.76 -12.18
CA ILE A 150 1.67 -12.95 -11.81
C ILE A 150 0.75 -12.84 -13.02
N ILE A 151 0.96 -11.81 -13.86
CA ILE A 151 0.19 -11.59 -15.09
C ILE A 151 0.36 -12.77 -16.04
N SER A 152 1.60 -13.17 -16.33
CA SER A 152 1.92 -14.26 -17.25
C SER A 152 1.28 -15.58 -16.81
N ALA A 153 1.42 -15.93 -15.52
CA ALA A 153 0.81 -17.13 -14.95
C ALA A 153 -0.73 -17.08 -15.02
N THR A 154 -1.32 -15.92 -14.77
CA THR A 154 -2.79 -15.73 -14.79
C THR A 154 -3.35 -15.79 -16.21
N MET A 155 -2.66 -15.18 -17.20
CA MET A 155 -3.00 -15.29 -18.61
C MET A 155 -2.99 -16.75 -19.07
N GLY A 156 -1.92 -17.49 -18.76
CA GLY A 156 -1.84 -18.92 -19.07
C GLY A 156 -3.04 -19.70 -18.52
N SER A 157 -3.37 -19.50 -17.24
CA SER A 157 -4.52 -20.15 -16.60
C SER A 157 -5.86 -19.80 -17.25
N LEU A 158 -6.08 -18.54 -17.62
CA LEU A 158 -7.34 -18.09 -18.22
C LEU A 158 -7.56 -18.64 -19.63
N LEU A 159 -6.48 -18.79 -20.40
CA LEU A 159 -6.48 -19.33 -21.76
C LEU A 159 -6.58 -20.86 -21.78
N THR A 160 -6.07 -21.55 -20.76
CA THR A 160 -6.04 -23.03 -20.74
C THR A 160 -7.15 -23.66 -19.89
N LYS A 161 -7.84 -22.90 -19.03
CA LYS A 161 -9.04 -23.37 -18.30
C LYS A 161 -10.15 -23.71 -19.31
N LYS A 162 -10.26 -25.01 -19.62
CA LYS A 162 -11.38 -25.64 -20.34
C LYS A 162 -12.61 -25.73 -19.45
#